data_AF-A0A5E7FDU0-F1
#
_entry.id   AF-A0A5E7FDU0-F1
#
_cell.length_a   1.000
_cell.length_b   1.000
_cell.length_c   1.000
_cell.angle_alpha   90.00
_cell.angle_beta   90.00
_cell.angle_gamma   90.00
#
_symmetry.space_group_name_H-M   'P 1'
#
loop_
_entity.id
_entity.type
_entity.pdbx_description
1 polymer ?
#
loop_
_entity_poly.entity_id
_entity_poly.type
_entity_poly.pdbx_seq_one_letter_code
_entity_poly.pdbx_strand_id
1 'polypeptide(L)'
;MDYPRNTPGVGLVNGQFADENPVAGTPGSLIPATWGNAVTQEILNVIKAAGMVPQEDVSTQLLEAIQSFAAHDFKNSVRVATTGAIALSGLQNVDGVQLAVADRVLVKDQPNASQNGVYVVAVGSWSRAVDAAQDYQVTSSFIIATDEGAVNKSRLWQLTTPGPIKVGATALTFELLAGYTGVASGEYRKVTVNARGQVTAGSNPTTLDGYGIADAYTKVAANNAFVKQGGGAGQLGNSVSIGWDGKNILIQVDATSFGNLWCSANFDPGSKANVADVYSKSATNALLDAKIGSDACSVAGFAGGSSASPYMRNKNNNEVVMLAKTASTLGGYGITDGMTRAEITGQINTRVLSDGITWAGFASNDPNQPYMRRTSDNGVYLLQPRLGFAPVRQGGGNFQSTNTVMIGWGADGTSLRAQVDATDLGSIWTDGIGNAKAVAAQSTAEAGVVGSYALLVVGGGGATGPGGLAAGVNCRFTATDGSAWGGAPAGTWRIMGAIRNADGASPDSTTLCLRVY
;
A
#
# COMPACT_ATOMS: atom_id res chain seq x y z
N MET A 1 101.03 2.57 62.65
CA MET A 1 102.08 2.62 63.67
C MET A 1 101.43 2.73 65.04
N ASP A 2 101.59 1.68 65.85
CA ASP A 2 101.35 1.67 67.30
C ASP A 2 102.69 1.46 68.02
N TYR A 3 102.71 1.50 69.36
CA TYR A 3 103.90 1.16 70.15
C TYR A 3 104.45 -0.22 69.74
N PRO A 4 105.78 -0.42 69.77
CA PRO A 4 106.45 -1.62 69.29
C PRO A 4 106.32 -2.81 70.25
N ARG A 5 105.10 -3.35 70.41
CA ARG A 5 104.78 -4.43 71.37
C ARG A 5 105.27 -5.80 70.89
N ASN A 6 105.43 -6.00 69.58
CA ASN A 6 105.88 -7.26 68.98
C ASN A 6 107.41 -7.35 68.86
N THR A 7 108.14 -6.28 69.15
CA THR A 7 109.61 -6.29 69.13
C THR A 7 110.15 -6.75 70.49
N PRO A 8 110.91 -7.88 70.57
CA PRO A 8 111.45 -8.36 71.83
C PRO A 8 112.46 -7.38 72.45
N GLY A 9 112.44 -7.24 73.77
CA GLY A 9 113.46 -6.48 74.51
C GLY A 9 113.33 -4.95 74.44
N VAL A 10 112.21 -4.39 73.96
CA VAL A 10 112.02 -2.93 73.86
C VAL A 10 111.75 -2.25 75.21
N GLY A 11 111.53 -3.01 76.29
CA GLY A 11 111.43 -2.44 77.65
C GLY A 11 110.20 -1.54 77.83
N LEU A 12 109.04 -1.95 77.28
CA LEU A 12 107.77 -1.23 77.45
C LEU A 12 107.11 -1.61 78.79
N VAL A 13 106.50 -0.64 79.46
CA VAL A 13 105.67 -0.84 80.67
C VAL A 13 104.26 -0.35 80.37
N ASN A 14 103.24 -1.18 80.61
CA ASN A 14 101.84 -0.89 80.27
C ASN A 14 101.62 -0.48 78.79
N GLY A 15 102.48 -0.97 77.89
CA GLY A 15 102.41 -0.67 76.45
C GLY A 15 102.98 0.69 76.03
N GLN A 16 103.74 1.36 76.91
CA GLN A 16 104.44 2.63 76.65
C GLN A 16 105.94 2.52 76.98
N PHE A 17 106.76 3.44 76.47
CA PHE A 17 108.18 3.49 76.80
C PHE A 17 108.37 3.87 78.28
N ALA A 18 109.38 3.31 78.93
CA ALA A 18 109.70 3.51 80.34
C ALA A 18 111.21 3.70 80.54
N ASP A 19 111.62 4.60 81.43
CA ASP A 19 113.05 4.81 81.71
C ASP A 19 113.60 3.66 82.57
N GLU A 20 114.92 3.46 82.51
CA GLU A 20 115.57 2.44 83.33
C GLU A 20 115.39 2.73 84.82
N ASN A 21 115.13 1.68 85.61
CA ASN A 21 115.16 1.76 87.06
C ASN A 21 116.23 0.81 87.60
N PRO A 22 117.46 1.31 87.83
CA PRO A 22 118.56 0.50 88.32
C PRO A 22 118.32 -0.11 89.71
N VAL A 23 117.44 0.50 90.52
CA VAL A 23 117.13 0.05 91.89
C VAL A 23 116.12 -1.11 91.88
N ALA A 24 115.18 -1.13 90.93
CA ALA A 24 114.19 -2.18 90.76
C ALA A 24 114.64 -3.30 89.79
N GLY A 25 115.81 -3.15 89.14
CA GLY A 25 116.35 -4.13 88.19
C GLY A 25 115.54 -4.24 86.89
N THR A 26 114.69 -3.26 86.57
CA THR A 26 113.87 -3.26 85.36
C THR A 26 114.62 -2.54 84.23
N PRO A 27 114.96 -3.23 83.13
CA PRO A 27 115.57 -2.60 81.96
C PRO A 27 114.65 -1.51 81.39
N GLY A 28 115.23 -0.35 81.10
CA GLY A 28 114.52 0.74 80.43
C GLY A 28 114.30 0.47 78.95
N SER A 29 113.48 1.31 78.33
CA SER A 29 113.31 1.36 76.89
C SER A 29 114.59 1.79 76.17
N LEU A 30 114.71 1.40 74.90
CA LEU A 30 115.88 1.72 74.06
C LEU A 30 116.00 3.23 73.73
N ILE A 31 114.99 4.02 74.06
CA ILE A 31 114.92 5.48 73.90
C ILE A 31 114.36 6.11 75.18
N PRO A 32 114.65 7.40 75.46
CA PRO A 32 114.09 8.10 76.63
C PRO A 32 112.56 8.07 76.61
N ALA A 33 111.95 7.67 77.74
CA ALA A 33 110.51 7.40 77.82
C ALA A 33 109.68 8.65 77.51
N THR A 34 110.07 9.81 78.05
CA THR A 34 109.37 11.08 77.80
C THR A 34 109.30 11.41 76.31
N TRP A 35 110.42 11.28 75.59
CA TRP A 35 110.49 11.60 74.16
C TRP A 35 109.75 10.56 73.32
N GLY A 36 109.98 9.27 73.56
CA GLY A 36 109.36 8.18 72.81
C GLY A 36 107.83 8.16 72.94
N ASN A 37 107.32 8.39 74.15
CA ASN A 37 105.88 8.46 74.40
C ASN A 37 105.26 9.71 73.77
N ALA A 38 105.92 10.88 73.85
CA ALA A 38 105.40 12.11 73.24
C ALA A 38 105.23 11.97 71.72
N VAL A 39 106.27 11.52 71.01
CA VAL A 39 106.23 11.34 69.55
C VAL A 39 105.22 10.27 69.15
N THR A 40 105.21 9.12 69.83
CA THR A 40 104.29 8.02 69.50
C THR A 40 102.85 8.43 69.76
N GLN A 41 102.58 9.12 70.86
CA GLN A 41 101.23 9.58 71.18
C GLN A 41 100.73 10.64 70.19
N GLU A 42 101.59 11.54 69.71
CA GLU A 42 101.22 12.53 68.69
C GLU A 42 100.81 11.83 67.38
N ILE A 43 101.59 10.86 66.91
CA ILE A 43 101.27 10.04 65.72
C ILE A 43 99.96 9.28 65.93
N LEU A 44 99.79 8.63 67.09
CA LEU A 44 98.58 7.90 67.44
C LEU A 44 97.34 8.80 67.46
N ASN A 45 97.48 10.04 67.94
CA ASN A 45 96.39 11.00 67.97
C ASN A 45 95.95 11.37 66.55
N VAL A 46 96.88 11.58 65.62
CA VAL A 46 96.57 11.85 64.21
C VAL A 46 95.86 10.66 63.56
N ILE A 47 96.37 9.43 63.76
CA ILE A 47 95.77 8.21 63.22
C ILE A 47 94.34 8.00 63.76
N LYS A 48 94.15 8.15 65.07
CA LYS A 48 92.83 8.02 65.71
C LYS A 48 91.86 9.13 65.29
N ALA A 49 92.35 10.35 65.12
CA ALA A 49 91.54 11.47 64.63
C ALA A 49 91.02 11.22 63.21
N ALA A 50 91.77 10.48 62.39
CA ALA A 50 91.34 10.01 61.07
C ALA A 50 90.37 8.82 61.13
N GLY A 51 89.94 8.39 62.33
CA GLY A 51 89.06 7.24 62.53
C GLY A 51 89.74 5.88 62.29
N MET A 52 91.07 5.85 62.17
CA MET A 52 91.84 4.63 61.92
C MET A 52 92.25 3.96 63.24
N VAL A 53 92.33 2.63 63.23
CA VAL A 53 92.85 1.85 64.36
C VAL A 53 94.36 1.71 64.20
N PRO A 54 95.19 2.22 65.12
CA PRO A 54 96.64 2.08 65.04
C PRO A 54 97.09 0.61 65.10
N GLN A 55 98.03 0.25 64.24
CA GLN A 55 98.63 -1.07 64.13
C GLN A 55 100.16 -0.93 64.04
N GLU A 56 100.88 -1.77 64.79
CA GLU A 56 102.35 -1.74 64.87
C GLU A 56 103.02 -2.12 63.54
N ASP A 57 102.44 -3.08 62.82
CA ASP A 57 102.96 -3.65 61.57
C ASP A 57 102.72 -2.78 60.33
N VAL A 58 101.98 -1.67 60.46
CA VAL A 58 101.63 -0.78 59.35
C VAL A 58 102.35 0.57 59.47
N SER A 59 103.37 0.78 58.65
CA SER A 59 104.19 2.00 58.63
C SER A 59 103.59 3.17 57.83
N THR A 60 102.45 2.97 57.15
CA THR A 60 101.81 3.97 56.29
C THR A 60 100.67 4.75 56.95
N GLN A 61 100.21 4.35 58.14
CA GLN A 61 98.98 4.91 58.74
C GLN A 61 99.03 6.42 59.01
N LEU A 62 100.20 6.99 59.33
CA LEU A 62 100.31 8.43 59.51
C LEU A 62 100.08 9.18 58.19
N LEU A 63 100.64 8.66 57.10
CA LEU A 63 100.45 9.22 55.77
C LEU A 63 98.98 9.11 55.34
N GLU A 64 98.38 7.94 55.54
CA GLU A 64 96.96 7.71 55.23
C GLU A 64 96.05 8.63 56.05
N ALA A 65 96.34 8.84 57.33
CA ALA A 65 95.58 9.75 58.19
C ALA A 65 95.63 11.19 57.66
N ILE A 66 96.82 11.71 57.34
CA ILE A 66 97.00 13.05 56.76
C ILE A 66 96.27 13.16 55.41
N GLN A 67 96.40 12.15 54.54
CA GLN A 67 95.75 12.12 53.24
C GLN A 67 94.23 12.04 53.36
N SER A 68 93.70 11.39 54.39
CA SER A 68 92.26 11.30 54.64
C SER A 68 91.66 12.65 55.02
N PHE A 69 92.35 13.47 55.81
CA PHE A 69 91.92 14.83 56.11
C PHE A 69 91.97 15.76 54.88
N ALA A 70 92.85 15.47 53.93
CA ALA A 70 92.94 16.19 52.66
C ALA A 70 92.02 15.59 51.58
N ALA A 71 91.28 14.51 51.88
CA ALA A 71 90.37 13.90 50.92
C ALA A 71 89.10 14.73 50.81
N HIS A 72 88.85 15.25 49.60
CA HIS A 72 87.66 16.03 49.28
C HIS A 72 86.71 15.18 48.43
N ASP A 73 85.41 15.35 48.62
CA ASP A 73 84.42 14.67 47.78
C ASP A 73 84.46 15.18 46.33
N PHE A 74 84.76 16.47 46.14
CA PHE A 74 85.05 17.03 44.81
C PHE A 74 86.46 16.64 44.37
N LYS A 75 86.55 15.93 43.25
CA LYS A 75 87.81 15.50 42.65
C LYS A 75 88.27 16.43 41.54
N ASN A 76 89.57 16.38 41.24
CA ASN A 76 90.14 17.05 40.08
C ASN A 76 89.49 16.48 38.82
N SER A 77 89.06 17.36 37.90
CA SER A 77 88.32 16.98 36.69
C SER A 77 89.00 15.86 35.89
N VAL A 78 88.17 15.13 35.18
CA VAL A 78 88.62 14.16 34.18
C VAL A 78 88.44 14.77 32.79
N ARG A 79 89.31 14.38 31.88
CA ARG A 79 89.20 14.82 30.49
C ARG A 79 87.94 14.26 29.85
N VAL A 80 87.66 12.96 30.05
CA VAL A 80 86.46 12.29 29.52
C VAL A 80 85.89 11.26 30.48
N ALA A 81 84.65 10.87 30.26
CA ALA A 81 84.00 9.73 30.88
C ALA A 81 83.67 8.66 29.85
N THR A 82 83.70 7.39 30.27
CA THR A 82 83.33 6.28 29.39
C THR A 82 81.88 6.37 28.91
N THR A 83 81.59 5.78 27.75
CA THR A 83 80.24 5.55 27.21
C THR A 83 79.90 4.06 27.12
N GLY A 84 80.82 3.20 27.56
CA GLY A 84 80.74 1.74 27.53
C GLY A 84 82.02 1.12 28.10
N ALA A 85 82.10 -0.21 28.12
CA ALA A 85 83.26 -0.93 28.63
C ALA A 85 84.51 -0.65 27.79
N ILE A 86 85.65 -0.46 28.46
CA ILE A 86 86.96 -0.23 27.82
C ILE A 86 88.04 -1.11 28.43
N ALA A 87 89.16 -1.30 27.72
CA ALA A 87 90.37 -1.81 28.36
C ALA A 87 90.93 -0.75 29.32
N LEU A 88 91.48 -1.15 30.47
CA LEU A 88 92.16 -0.23 31.40
C LEU A 88 93.67 -0.19 31.11
N SER A 89 94.02 -0.04 29.84
CA SER A 89 95.40 -0.01 29.35
C SER A 89 95.50 0.68 27.98
N GLY A 90 96.69 1.16 27.63
CA GLY A 90 96.95 1.73 26.30
C GLY A 90 96.32 3.09 26.05
N LEU A 91 96.69 3.70 24.93
CA LEU A 91 96.08 4.95 24.47
C LEU A 91 94.87 4.61 23.59
N GLN A 92 93.71 5.12 23.97
CA GLN A 92 92.42 4.78 23.35
C GLN A 92 91.66 6.05 22.96
N ASN A 93 90.63 5.88 22.13
CA ASN A 93 89.64 6.91 21.89
C ASN A 93 88.43 6.64 22.81
N VAL A 94 88.11 7.59 23.69
CA VAL A 94 86.99 7.49 24.64
C VAL A 94 86.09 8.70 24.45
N ASP A 95 84.79 8.45 24.25
CA ASP A 95 83.78 9.48 24.00
C ASP A 95 84.15 10.46 22.85
N GLY A 96 84.80 9.95 21.81
CA GLY A 96 85.23 10.73 20.64
C GLY A 96 86.56 11.48 20.82
N VAL A 97 87.22 11.33 21.97
CA VAL A 97 88.48 12.00 22.31
C VAL A 97 89.63 11.01 22.35
N GLN A 98 90.69 11.27 21.57
CA GLN A 98 91.94 10.50 21.63
C GLN A 98 92.72 10.83 22.91
N LEU A 99 93.02 9.82 23.72
CA LEU A 99 93.70 9.98 25.01
C LEU A 99 95.23 10.01 24.87
N ALA A 100 95.86 10.79 25.74
CA ALA A 100 97.31 10.87 25.94
C ALA A 100 97.72 10.35 27.31
N VAL A 101 99.01 10.05 27.49
CA VAL A 101 99.56 9.69 28.80
C VAL A 101 99.30 10.82 29.81
N ALA A 102 98.97 10.44 31.04
CA ALA A 102 98.59 11.33 32.15
C ALA A 102 97.19 11.97 32.06
N ASP A 103 96.44 11.76 30.97
CA ASP A 103 95.02 12.12 30.95
C ASP A 103 94.26 11.39 32.06
N ARG A 104 93.24 12.04 32.60
CA ARG A 104 92.35 11.45 33.60
C ARG A 104 91.04 11.04 32.95
N VAL A 105 90.56 9.84 33.24
CA VAL A 105 89.31 9.30 32.69
C VAL A 105 88.41 8.81 33.83
N LEU A 106 87.13 9.23 33.81
CA LEU A 106 86.11 8.60 34.63
C LEU A 106 85.64 7.32 33.94
N VAL A 107 86.02 6.19 34.49
CA VAL A 107 85.54 4.87 34.08
C VAL A 107 84.29 4.57 34.89
N LYS A 108 83.12 4.58 34.23
CA LYS A 108 81.83 4.38 34.91
C LYS A 108 80.96 3.26 34.31
N ASP A 109 81.38 2.66 33.19
CA ASP A 109 80.58 1.68 32.43
C ASP A 109 81.27 0.31 32.30
N GLN A 110 82.08 -0.11 33.27
CA GLN A 110 82.63 -1.46 33.28
C GLN A 110 81.57 -2.50 33.64
N PRO A 111 81.62 -3.71 33.03
CA PRO A 111 80.74 -4.82 33.42
C PRO A 111 80.97 -5.24 34.87
N ASN A 112 82.22 -5.24 35.33
CA ASN A 112 82.54 -5.34 36.74
C ASN A 112 82.65 -3.94 37.34
N ALA A 113 81.56 -3.47 37.96
CA ALA A 113 81.48 -2.14 38.52
C ALA A 113 82.52 -1.86 39.63
N SER A 114 83.19 -2.86 40.22
CA SER A 114 84.30 -2.60 41.16
C SER A 114 85.55 -2.04 40.46
N GLN A 115 85.62 -2.17 39.12
CA GLN A 115 86.65 -1.58 38.28
C GLN A 115 86.31 -0.15 37.86
N ASN A 116 85.10 0.35 38.11
CA ASN A 116 84.78 1.76 37.88
C ASN A 116 85.58 2.67 38.84
N GLY A 117 85.75 3.93 38.47
CA GLY A 117 86.50 4.94 39.22
C GLY A 117 87.28 5.88 38.30
N VAL A 118 88.18 6.67 38.87
CA VAL A 118 89.02 7.59 38.10
C VAL A 118 90.37 6.96 37.84
N TYR A 119 90.79 6.96 36.58
CA TYR A 119 92.06 6.39 36.14
C TYR A 119 92.94 7.43 35.47
N VAL A 120 94.26 7.24 35.59
CA VAL A 120 95.29 7.98 34.87
C VAL A 120 95.77 7.11 33.72
N VAL A 121 95.68 7.66 32.51
CA VAL A 121 96.01 6.98 31.26
C VAL A 121 97.52 6.75 31.15
N ALA A 122 97.88 5.56 30.69
CA ALA A 122 99.25 5.16 30.40
C ALA A 122 99.30 4.30 29.13
N VAL A 123 100.49 4.14 28.55
CA VAL A 123 100.71 3.21 27.43
C VAL A 123 100.54 1.75 27.88
N GLY A 124 100.94 1.44 29.13
CA GLY A 124 100.68 0.16 29.78
C GLY A 124 99.33 0.14 30.51
N SER A 125 99.24 -0.61 31.59
CA SER A 125 98.07 -0.61 32.48
C SER A 125 97.84 0.77 33.09
N TRP A 126 96.58 1.20 33.13
CA TRP A 126 96.19 2.43 33.79
C TRP A 126 96.16 2.23 35.31
N SER A 127 96.53 3.26 36.06
CA SER A 127 96.43 3.28 37.52
C SER A 127 95.23 4.11 37.95
N ARG A 128 94.67 3.83 39.14
CA ARG A 128 93.69 4.75 39.74
C ARG A 128 94.34 6.09 40.03
N ALA A 129 93.57 7.16 39.89
CA ALA A 129 94.05 8.51 40.18
C ALA A 129 94.31 8.69 41.67
N VAL A 130 95.36 9.46 42.01
CA VAL A 130 95.88 9.61 43.37
C VAL A 130 94.85 10.15 44.38
N ASP A 131 93.85 10.89 43.91
CA ASP A 131 92.76 11.47 44.70
C ASP A 131 91.51 10.56 44.77
N ALA A 132 91.57 9.36 44.19
CA ALA A 132 90.51 8.36 44.13
C ALA A 132 91.05 6.91 44.12
N ALA A 133 92.21 6.69 44.73
CA ALA A 133 92.90 5.40 44.74
C ALA A 133 92.67 4.59 46.03
N GLN A 134 92.34 5.27 47.13
CA GLN A 134 92.20 4.67 48.47
C GLN A 134 90.75 4.72 48.96
N ASP A 135 90.38 3.77 49.83
CA ASP A 135 89.03 3.63 50.41
C ASP A 135 88.52 4.94 51.03
N TYR A 136 89.37 5.61 51.82
CA TYR A 136 89.03 6.87 52.49
C TYR A 136 88.87 8.05 51.53
N GLN A 137 89.30 7.92 50.26
CA GLN A 137 89.13 8.96 49.25
C GLN A 137 87.86 8.79 48.44
N VAL A 138 87.21 7.63 48.49
CA VAL A 138 86.05 7.30 47.66
C VAL A 138 84.83 7.13 48.56
N THR A 139 84.15 8.24 48.82
CA THR A 139 82.93 8.28 49.64
C THR A 139 81.68 8.23 48.75
N SER A 140 80.52 7.90 49.32
CA SER A 140 79.22 7.92 48.63
C SER A 140 78.77 9.32 48.15
N SER A 141 79.54 10.38 48.43
CA SER A 141 79.26 11.75 47.96
C SER A 141 80.33 12.27 46.99
N PHE A 142 81.27 11.42 46.59
CA PHE A 142 82.28 11.69 45.58
C PHE A 142 81.64 12.34 44.33
N ILE A 143 82.19 13.47 43.88
CA ILE A 143 81.76 14.22 42.69
C ILE A 143 82.97 14.49 41.78
N ILE A 144 82.77 14.33 40.48
CA ILE A 144 83.78 14.55 39.47
C ILE A 144 83.22 15.26 38.24
N ALA A 145 83.92 16.29 37.75
CA ALA A 145 83.59 16.98 36.50
C ALA A 145 84.26 16.32 35.30
N THR A 146 83.63 16.42 34.14
CA THR A 146 84.10 15.93 32.83
C THR A 146 84.24 17.12 31.87
N ASP A 147 85.40 17.26 31.24
CA ASP A 147 85.73 18.47 30.49
C ASP A 147 85.38 18.34 28.99
N GLU A 148 85.75 17.22 28.37
CA GLU A 148 85.56 16.91 26.95
C GLU A 148 84.65 15.69 26.74
N GLY A 149 84.40 15.37 25.47
CA GLY A 149 83.60 14.22 25.03
C GLY A 149 82.38 14.60 24.19
N ALA A 150 81.89 13.69 23.37
CA ALA A 150 80.69 13.90 22.58
C ALA A 150 79.42 13.80 23.45
N VAL A 151 79.34 12.78 24.30
CA VAL A 151 78.19 12.46 25.15
C VAL A 151 78.34 13.09 26.53
N ASN A 152 79.55 13.03 27.11
CA ASN A 152 79.76 13.30 28.52
C ASN A 152 80.43 14.64 28.83
N LYS A 153 80.69 15.51 27.86
CA LYS A 153 81.26 16.85 28.13
C LYS A 153 80.46 17.64 29.16
N SER A 154 81.15 18.45 29.96
CA SER A 154 80.56 19.42 30.88
C SER A 154 79.52 18.81 31.83
N ARG A 155 79.73 17.57 32.28
CA ARG A 155 78.89 16.89 33.27
C ARG A 155 79.61 16.77 34.61
N LEU A 156 78.83 16.85 35.68
CA LEU A 156 79.23 16.48 37.03
C LEU A 156 78.62 15.12 37.34
N TRP A 157 79.46 14.14 37.65
CA TRP A 157 79.06 12.79 38.04
C TRP A 157 79.20 12.64 39.54
N GLN A 158 78.21 12.05 40.18
CA GLN A 158 78.25 11.70 41.60
C GLN A 158 78.28 10.19 41.74
N LEU A 159 79.14 9.68 42.62
CA LEU A 159 79.08 8.28 43.05
C LEU A 159 77.84 8.10 43.93
N THR A 160 76.97 7.14 43.62
CA THR A 160 75.75 6.88 44.41
C THR A 160 75.79 5.56 45.18
N THR A 161 76.90 4.82 45.06
CA THR A 161 77.13 3.60 45.84
C THR A 161 77.10 3.91 47.35
N PRO A 162 76.18 3.32 48.12
CA PRO A 162 76.14 3.50 49.58
C PRO A 162 77.42 2.98 50.25
N GLY A 163 77.91 3.71 51.26
CA GLY A 163 79.08 3.31 52.04
C GLY A 163 78.82 2.16 53.02
N PRO A 164 79.88 1.53 53.58
CA PRO A 164 81.30 1.82 53.36
C PRO A 164 81.84 1.22 52.04
N ILE A 165 82.82 1.89 51.42
CA ILE A 165 83.37 1.52 50.11
C ILE A 165 84.79 0.96 50.26
N LYS A 166 85.06 -0.18 49.61
CA LYS A 166 86.41 -0.72 49.40
C LYS A 166 86.78 -0.66 47.93
N VAL A 167 87.80 0.11 47.59
CA VAL A 167 88.26 0.32 46.21
C VAL A 167 88.74 -0.99 45.60
N GLY A 168 88.25 -1.31 44.40
CA GLY A 168 88.54 -2.56 43.70
C GLY A 168 87.65 -3.75 44.09
N ALA A 169 86.90 -3.65 45.20
CA ALA A 169 85.98 -4.70 45.64
C ALA A 169 84.51 -4.28 45.59
N THR A 170 84.16 -3.09 46.10
CA THR A 170 82.80 -2.56 46.06
C THR A 170 82.44 -2.06 44.66
N ALA A 171 81.26 -2.41 44.15
CA ALA A 171 80.73 -1.90 42.89
C ALA A 171 80.49 -0.38 42.95
N LEU A 172 81.12 0.38 42.05
CA LEU A 172 81.01 1.84 41.99
C LEU A 172 80.05 2.27 40.86
N THR A 173 78.95 2.92 41.24
CA THR A 173 77.90 3.41 40.33
C THR A 173 77.88 4.92 40.31
N PHE A 174 78.01 5.51 39.12
CA PHE A 174 78.00 6.96 38.93
C PHE A 174 76.71 7.43 38.25
N GLU A 175 76.12 8.49 38.78
CA GLU A 175 74.95 9.14 38.22
C GLU A 175 75.24 10.60 37.88
N LEU A 176 74.53 11.13 36.88
CA LEU A 176 74.60 12.53 36.53
C LEU A 176 74.07 13.38 37.70
N LEU A 177 74.89 14.30 38.20
CA LEU A 177 74.50 15.28 39.22
C LEU A 177 74.06 16.60 38.61
N ALA A 178 74.83 17.14 37.68
CA ALA A 178 74.55 18.42 37.05
C ALA A 178 75.33 18.58 35.72
N GLY A 179 75.04 19.65 35.00
CA GLY A 179 75.72 19.98 33.74
C GLY A 179 74.94 19.54 32.50
N TYR A 180 75.65 19.31 31.39
CA TYR A 180 75.04 19.04 30.09
C TYR A 180 74.28 17.71 30.08
N THR A 181 72.96 17.73 29.90
CA THR A 181 72.13 16.52 29.95
C THR A 181 72.10 15.74 28.61
N GLY A 182 72.68 16.29 27.54
CA GLY A 182 72.53 15.76 26.18
C GLY A 182 71.38 16.40 25.39
N VAL A 183 70.49 17.15 26.06
CA VAL A 183 69.37 17.82 25.40
C VAL A 183 69.79 19.22 24.94
N ALA A 184 69.54 19.53 23.68
CA ALA A 184 69.81 20.86 23.12
C ALA A 184 68.88 21.91 23.75
N SER A 185 69.36 23.14 23.89
CA SER A 185 68.51 24.26 24.32
C SER A 185 67.36 24.47 23.33
N GLY A 186 66.15 24.66 23.84
CA GLY A 186 64.96 24.87 23.03
C GLY A 186 63.67 24.62 23.79
N GLU A 187 62.55 24.93 23.14
CA GLU A 187 61.23 24.61 23.65
C GLU A 187 60.87 23.16 23.34
N TYR A 188 60.41 22.44 24.37
CA TYR A 188 59.91 21.07 24.23
C TYR A 188 58.53 20.98 24.84
N ARG A 189 57.61 20.37 24.09
CA ARG A 189 56.24 20.13 24.55
C ARG A 189 56.08 18.80 25.30
N LYS A 190 57.08 17.93 25.20
CA LYS A 190 57.19 16.68 25.97
C LYS A 190 58.66 16.41 26.30
N VAL A 191 58.93 16.10 27.56
CA VAL A 191 60.28 15.79 28.06
C VAL A 191 60.32 14.44 28.76
N THR A 192 61.44 13.76 28.66
CA THR A 192 61.78 12.61 29.51
C THR A 192 62.75 13.09 30.58
N VAL A 193 62.52 12.70 31.83
CA VAL A 193 63.38 13.06 32.96
C VAL A 193 64.03 11.82 33.56
N ASN A 194 65.24 11.97 34.10
CA ASN A 194 65.87 10.92 34.90
C ASN A 194 65.30 10.90 36.34
N ALA A 195 65.78 9.98 37.17
CA ALA A 195 65.36 9.84 38.58
C ALA A 195 65.61 11.10 39.43
N ARG A 196 66.47 12.02 38.97
CA ARG A 196 66.78 13.30 39.63
C ARG A 196 65.97 14.47 39.06
N GLY A 197 65.01 14.21 38.16
CA GLY A 197 64.17 15.23 37.54
C GLY A 197 64.84 16.04 36.43
N GLN A 198 66.05 15.66 35.99
CA GLN A 198 66.76 16.35 34.92
C GLN A 198 66.27 15.87 33.56
N VAL A 199 66.06 16.79 32.62
CA VAL A 199 65.59 16.50 31.26
C VAL A 199 66.69 15.77 30.47
N THR A 200 66.41 14.55 30.02
CA THR A 200 67.35 13.66 29.29
C THR A 200 66.97 13.45 27.82
N ALA A 201 65.72 13.75 27.46
CA ALA A 201 65.27 13.84 26.08
C ALA A 201 64.09 14.82 25.98
N GLY A 202 63.90 15.40 24.80
CA GLY A 202 62.78 16.31 24.53
C GLY A 202 62.23 16.09 23.12
N SER A 203 60.93 16.23 22.96
CA SER A 203 60.24 16.16 21.66
C SER A 203 59.13 17.19 21.57
N ASN A 204 58.73 17.51 20.33
CA ASN A 204 57.61 18.41 20.03
C ASN A 204 56.55 17.67 19.20
N PRO A 205 55.74 16.80 19.83
CA PRO A 205 54.70 16.08 19.10
C PRO A 205 53.66 17.04 18.50
N THR A 206 53.02 16.62 17.42
CA THR A 206 51.94 17.37 16.75
C THR A 206 50.61 16.60 16.74
N THR A 207 50.58 15.41 17.33
CA THR A 207 49.43 14.51 17.36
C THR A 207 49.09 14.12 18.80
N LEU A 208 47.81 13.82 19.07
CA LEU A 208 47.34 13.33 20.37
C LEU A 208 48.14 12.11 20.85
N ASP A 209 48.36 11.15 19.96
CA ASP A 209 49.17 9.95 20.25
C ASP A 209 50.60 10.30 20.64
N GLY A 210 51.22 11.27 19.96
CA GLY A 210 52.56 11.72 20.30
C GLY A 210 52.64 12.37 21.70
N TYR A 211 51.57 13.05 22.11
CA TYR A 211 51.40 13.53 23.49
C TYR A 211 51.01 12.43 24.48
N GLY A 212 50.48 11.29 24.02
CA GLY A 212 49.90 10.25 24.87
C GLY A 212 48.52 10.60 25.42
N ILE A 213 47.79 11.50 24.75
CA ILE A 213 46.43 11.89 25.15
C ILE A 213 45.46 10.83 24.64
N ALA A 214 44.93 10.00 25.55
CA ALA A 214 43.99 8.92 25.22
C ALA A 214 42.52 9.35 25.26
N ASP A 215 42.17 10.33 26.09
CA ASP A 215 40.79 10.81 26.28
C ASP A 215 40.49 12.03 25.39
N ALA A 216 40.68 11.87 24.08
CA ALA A 216 40.36 12.89 23.09
C ALA A 216 40.05 12.25 21.72
N TYR A 217 39.06 12.77 21.00
CA TYR A 217 38.78 12.33 19.64
C TYR A 217 39.86 12.85 18.68
N THR A 218 40.44 11.96 17.86
CA THR A 218 41.24 12.40 16.71
C THR A 218 40.36 13.14 15.71
N LYS A 219 40.96 13.99 14.86
CA LYS A 219 40.22 14.66 13.77
C LYS A 219 39.42 13.67 12.91
N VAL A 220 39.99 12.49 12.65
CA VAL A 220 39.34 11.41 11.90
C VAL A 220 38.21 10.77 12.70
N ALA A 221 38.42 10.50 13.98
CA ALA A 221 37.39 9.91 14.85
C ALA A 221 36.20 10.86 15.02
N ALA A 222 36.44 12.16 15.22
CA ALA A 222 35.40 13.19 15.24
C ALA A 222 34.62 13.20 13.92
N ASN A 223 35.31 13.24 12.77
CA ASN A 223 34.66 13.20 11.46
C ASN A 223 33.85 11.92 11.21
N ASN A 224 34.19 10.81 11.86
CA ASN A 224 33.49 9.53 11.71
C ASN A 224 32.35 9.31 12.72
N ALA A 225 32.45 9.89 13.92
CA ALA A 225 31.51 9.69 15.02
C ALA A 225 30.40 10.74 15.05
N PHE A 226 30.70 11.99 14.66
CA PHE A 226 29.68 12.97 14.35
C PHE A 226 29.11 12.69 12.94
N VAL A 227 27.87 13.12 12.66
CA VAL A 227 27.19 12.87 11.38
C VAL A 227 28.14 13.16 10.22
N LYS A 228 28.54 12.13 9.45
CA LYS A 228 29.45 12.28 8.31
C LYS A 228 28.86 13.22 7.28
N GLN A 229 29.46 14.41 7.12
CA GLN A 229 29.13 15.32 6.03
C GLN A 229 29.93 14.91 4.77
N GLY A 230 29.24 14.36 3.78
CA GLY A 230 29.82 14.04 2.46
C GLY A 230 30.90 12.95 2.46
N GLY A 231 31.65 12.88 1.36
CA GLY A 231 32.81 12.00 1.19
C GLY A 231 32.53 10.51 0.91
N GLY A 232 31.26 10.09 0.79
CA GLY A 232 30.90 8.77 0.26
C GLY A 232 31.09 8.64 -1.25
N ALA A 233 30.90 7.44 -1.81
CA ALA A 233 30.99 7.22 -3.26
C ALA A 233 30.02 8.15 -4.02
N GLY A 234 30.54 8.97 -4.94
CA GLY A 234 29.75 9.96 -5.68
C GLY A 234 29.42 11.25 -4.92
N GLN A 235 29.93 11.44 -3.71
CA GLN A 235 29.76 12.66 -2.92
C GLN A 235 31.06 13.46 -2.88
N LEU A 236 30.92 14.78 -2.94
CA LEU A 236 32.03 15.70 -2.68
C LEU A 236 32.25 15.87 -1.17
N GLY A 237 33.40 16.42 -0.77
CA GLY A 237 33.80 16.60 0.64
C GLY A 237 33.28 17.87 1.30
N ASN A 238 32.17 18.44 0.81
CA ASN A 238 31.62 19.71 1.27
C ASN A 238 31.11 19.62 2.72
N SER A 239 31.09 20.76 3.40
CA SER A 239 30.48 20.87 4.73
C SER A 239 28.96 20.91 4.63
N VAL A 240 28.25 20.19 5.49
CA VAL A 240 26.78 20.18 5.58
C VAL A 240 26.39 20.74 6.94
N SER A 241 25.84 21.96 6.95
CA SER A 241 25.42 22.65 8.16
C SER A 241 23.91 22.49 8.38
N ILE A 242 23.49 22.09 9.58
CA ILE A 242 22.08 22.13 10.02
C ILE A 242 21.97 23.23 11.08
N GLY A 243 21.22 24.30 10.78
CA GLY A 243 21.15 25.51 11.62
C GLY A 243 19.73 26.02 11.84
N TRP A 244 19.54 26.98 12.74
CA TRP A 244 18.26 27.64 13.04
C TRP A 244 18.30 29.11 12.59
N ASP A 245 17.34 29.57 11.77
CA ASP A 245 17.26 30.98 11.32
C ASP A 245 16.42 31.90 12.22
N GLY A 246 15.96 31.40 13.37
CA GLY A 246 14.99 32.10 14.21
C GLY A 246 13.55 31.61 14.04
N LYS A 247 13.26 30.82 12.99
CA LYS A 247 11.91 30.29 12.69
C LYS A 247 11.90 28.84 12.19
N ASN A 248 12.93 28.40 11.47
CA ASN A 248 13.03 27.08 10.87
C ASN A 248 14.43 26.49 11.05
N ILE A 249 14.50 25.15 10.98
CA ILE A 249 15.75 24.44 10.78
C ILE A 249 16.10 24.50 9.29
N LEU A 250 17.34 24.83 8.94
CA LEU A 250 17.85 24.92 7.56
C LEU A 250 19.00 23.95 7.33
N ILE A 251 19.17 23.54 6.07
CA ILE A 251 20.38 22.86 5.59
C ILE A 251 21.14 23.80 4.65
N GLN A 252 22.45 23.87 4.85
CA GLN A 252 23.38 24.48 3.91
C GLN A 252 24.46 23.47 3.53
N VAL A 253 24.92 23.54 2.28
CA VAL A 253 26.15 22.87 1.84
C VAL A 253 27.16 23.97 1.52
N ASP A 254 28.22 24.03 2.31
CA ASP A 254 29.13 25.18 2.40
C ASP A 254 28.35 26.51 2.54
N ALA A 255 28.53 27.44 1.60
CA ALA A 255 27.83 28.73 1.60
C ALA A 255 26.44 28.67 0.91
N THR A 256 26.05 27.53 0.33
CA THR A 256 24.80 27.41 -0.44
C THR A 256 23.67 26.93 0.45
N SER A 257 22.61 27.73 0.57
CA SER A 257 21.41 27.34 1.31
C SER A 257 20.49 26.46 0.46
N PHE A 258 20.06 25.34 1.04
CA PHE A 258 19.05 24.43 0.46
C PHE A 258 17.65 24.67 1.05
N GLY A 259 17.51 25.71 1.88
CA GLY A 259 16.25 26.06 2.52
C GLY A 259 16.01 25.27 3.82
N ASN A 260 14.76 25.29 4.26
CA ASN A 260 14.35 24.69 5.52
C ASN A 260 14.12 23.17 5.40
N LEU A 261 14.45 22.41 6.45
CA LEU A 261 13.99 21.02 6.57
C LEU A 261 12.48 21.00 6.79
N TRP A 262 11.81 20.07 6.13
CA TRP A 262 10.40 19.81 6.37
C TRP A 262 10.23 18.83 7.52
N CYS A 263 9.57 19.30 8.57
CA CYS A 263 9.18 18.53 9.74
C CYS A 263 7.68 18.72 10.00
N SER A 264 7.11 17.95 10.93
CA SER A 264 5.67 18.00 11.25
C SER A 264 5.17 19.42 11.62
N ALA A 265 6.05 20.29 12.11
CA ALA A 265 5.71 21.66 12.48
C ALA A 265 5.64 22.65 11.29
N ASN A 266 6.26 22.37 10.14
CA ASN A 266 6.36 23.31 9.02
C ASN A 266 6.08 22.69 7.64
N PHE A 267 5.65 21.43 7.61
CA PHE A 267 5.18 20.74 6.41
C PHE A 267 3.72 21.11 6.13
N ASP A 268 3.50 21.76 4.98
CA ASP A 268 2.18 21.98 4.41
C ASP A 268 2.10 21.26 3.05
N PRO A 269 1.34 20.16 2.93
CA PRO A 269 1.25 19.41 1.69
C PRO A 269 0.62 20.21 0.54
N GLY A 270 -0.17 21.26 0.82
CA GLY A 270 -0.83 22.06 -0.21
C GLY A 270 0.11 23.00 -0.97
N SER A 271 1.16 23.48 -0.33
CA SER A 271 2.15 24.39 -0.94
C SER A 271 3.50 23.75 -1.21
N LYS A 272 3.81 22.62 -0.55
CA LYS A 272 5.17 22.03 -0.54
C LYS A 272 5.26 20.63 -1.14
N ALA A 273 4.17 19.95 -1.46
CA ALA A 273 4.23 18.73 -2.27
C ALA A 273 4.15 19.08 -3.77
N ASN A 274 4.88 18.35 -4.62
CA ASN A 274 4.66 18.42 -6.06
C ASN A 274 3.32 17.73 -6.39
N VAL A 275 2.23 18.47 -6.21
CA VAL A 275 0.85 18.00 -6.40
C VAL A 275 0.40 18.02 -7.86
N ALA A 276 1.30 18.27 -8.82
CA ALA A 276 0.95 18.35 -10.24
C ALA A 276 0.24 17.07 -10.76
N ASP A 277 0.57 15.91 -10.19
CA ASP A 277 -0.05 14.61 -10.52
C ASP A 277 -1.02 14.10 -9.43
N VAL A 278 -1.31 14.90 -8.41
CA VAL A 278 -2.22 14.53 -7.32
C VAL A 278 -3.48 15.38 -7.40
N TYR A 279 -4.57 14.78 -7.88
CA TYR A 279 -5.88 15.45 -7.87
C TYR A 279 -6.28 15.78 -6.43
N SER A 280 -6.61 17.05 -6.17
CA SER A 280 -7.22 17.46 -4.91
C SER A 280 -8.54 16.70 -4.70
N LYS A 281 -9.01 16.58 -3.45
CA LYS A 281 -10.32 15.96 -3.15
C LYS A 281 -11.43 16.56 -4.02
N SER A 282 -11.37 17.87 -4.27
CA SER A 282 -12.30 18.57 -5.15
C SER A 282 -12.18 18.13 -6.62
N ALA A 283 -10.95 18.03 -7.14
CA ALA A 283 -10.70 17.57 -8.51
C ALA A 283 -11.09 16.10 -8.72
N THR A 284 -10.81 15.23 -7.75
CA THR A 284 -11.23 13.82 -7.78
C THR A 284 -12.75 13.69 -7.77
N ASN A 285 -13.44 14.47 -6.94
CA ASN A 285 -14.91 14.52 -6.94
C ASN A 285 -15.42 15.01 -8.31
N ALA A 286 -14.84 16.07 -8.87
CA ALA A 286 -15.24 16.59 -10.17
C ALA A 286 -15.03 15.58 -11.32
N LEU A 287 -13.92 14.82 -11.30
CA LEU A 287 -13.66 13.75 -12.29
C LEU A 287 -14.60 12.55 -12.11
N LEU A 288 -14.92 12.18 -10.87
CA LEU A 288 -15.87 11.11 -10.57
C LEU A 288 -17.28 11.50 -11.02
N ASP A 289 -17.68 12.75 -10.74
CA ASP A 289 -18.94 13.32 -11.21
C ASP A 289 -18.98 13.45 -12.74
N ALA A 290 -17.85 13.77 -13.39
CA ALA A 290 -17.75 13.84 -14.84
C ALA A 290 -17.88 12.46 -15.52
N LYS A 291 -17.39 11.38 -14.88
CA LYS A 291 -17.53 10.01 -15.41
C LYS A 291 -18.97 9.52 -15.51
N ILE A 292 -19.86 9.97 -14.62
CA ILE A 292 -21.30 9.67 -14.69
C ILE A 292 -22.05 10.79 -15.46
N GLY A 293 -21.54 12.03 -15.39
CA GLY A 293 -22.18 13.25 -15.89
C GLY A 293 -22.03 13.57 -17.38
N SER A 294 -21.17 12.87 -18.14
CA SER A 294 -20.85 13.25 -19.53
C SER A 294 -22.04 13.19 -20.49
N ASP A 295 -23.02 12.31 -20.25
CA ASP A 295 -24.19 12.11 -21.12
C ASP A 295 -25.51 12.48 -20.42
N ALA A 296 -25.47 13.52 -19.57
CA ALA A 296 -26.62 13.98 -18.79
C ALA A 296 -27.19 12.92 -17.81
N CYS A 297 -26.38 11.96 -17.34
CA CYS A 297 -26.72 11.08 -16.23
C CYS A 297 -26.22 11.70 -14.91
N SER A 298 -27.06 11.81 -13.89
CA SER A 298 -26.68 12.33 -12.56
C SER A 298 -26.38 11.22 -11.55
N VAL A 299 -27.02 10.06 -11.71
CA VAL A 299 -26.84 8.89 -10.83
C VAL A 299 -27.06 7.63 -11.66
N ALA A 300 -26.16 6.67 -11.59
CA ALA A 300 -26.38 5.30 -12.05
C ALA A 300 -26.41 4.38 -10.82
N GLY A 301 -27.38 3.47 -10.75
CA GLY A 301 -27.51 2.62 -9.57
C GLY A 301 -28.59 1.56 -9.67
N PHE A 302 -28.89 0.97 -8.53
CA PHE A 302 -29.91 -0.06 -8.35
C PHE A 302 -30.98 0.47 -7.41
N ALA A 303 -32.23 0.55 -7.87
CA ALA A 303 -33.31 1.11 -7.07
C ALA A 303 -33.53 0.25 -5.82
N GLY A 304 -33.46 0.87 -4.64
CA GLY A 304 -33.51 0.16 -3.36
C GLY A 304 -32.36 -0.83 -3.12
N GLY A 305 -31.24 -0.72 -3.85
CA GLY A 305 -30.12 -1.66 -3.78
C GLY A 305 -30.35 -2.99 -4.49
N SER A 306 -31.49 -3.18 -5.17
CA SER A 306 -31.82 -4.43 -5.86
C SER A 306 -31.22 -4.48 -7.26
N SER A 307 -30.37 -5.48 -7.52
CA SER A 307 -29.80 -5.74 -8.85
C SER A 307 -30.85 -6.06 -9.93
N ALA A 308 -32.10 -6.34 -9.53
CA ALA A 308 -33.23 -6.52 -10.44
C ALA A 308 -33.77 -5.21 -11.03
N SER A 309 -33.38 -4.07 -10.47
CA SER A 309 -33.93 -2.75 -10.80
C SER A 309 -32.81 -1.75 -11.10
N PRO A 310 -31.95 -1.99 -12.12
CA PRO A 310 -30.95 -1.00 -12.52
C PRO A 310 -31.62 0.24 -13.10
N TYR A 311 -31.09 1.42 -12.80
CA TYR A 311 -31.58 2.68 -13.31
C TYR A 311 -30.46 3.68 -13.57
N MET A 312 -30.74 4.63 -14.44
CA MET A 312 -29.99 5.88 -14.59
C MET A 312 -30.93 7.05 -14.34
N ARG A 313 -30.46 8.11 -13.68
CA ARG A 313 -31.23 9.34 -13.48
C ARG A 313 -30.77 10.40 -14.47
N ASN A 314 -31.69 10.97 -15.22
CA ASN A 314 -31.42 12.08 -16.12
C ASN A 314 -31.18 13.36 -15.30
N LYS A 315 -30.07 14.02 -15.55
CA LYS A 315 -29.59 15.23 -14.86
C LYS A 315 -30.43 16.47 -15.17
N ASN A 316 -31.05 16.52 -16.35
CA ASN A 316 -31.75 17.72 -16.83
C ASN A 316 -33.18 17.81 -16.29
N ASN A 317 -33.85 16.68 -16.07
CA ASN A 317 -35.25 16.61 -15.64
C ASN A 317 -35.49 15.75 -14.39
N ASN A 318 -34.43 15.20 -13.79
CA ASN A 318 -34.47 14.28 -12.64
C ASN A 318 -35.24 12.97 -12.85
N GLU A 319 -35.62 12.65 -14.08
CA GLU A 319 -36.35 11.44 -14.43
C GLU A 319 -35.51 10.19 -14.18
N VAL A 320 -36.13 9.15 -13.62
CA VAL A 320 -35.51 7.84 -13.43
C VAL A 320 -35.80 6.99 -14.66
N VAL A 321 -34.76 6.71 -15.44
CA VAL A 321 -34.81 5.79 -16.58
C VAL A 321 -34.45 4.41 -16.06
N MET A 322 -35.46 3.55 -15.94
CA MET A 322 -35.25 2.13 -15.59
C MET A 322 -34.57 1.41 -16.75
N LEU A 323 -33.43 0.78 -16.49
CA LEU A 323 -32.73 -0.01 -17.49
C LEU A 323 -33.35 -1.42 -17.53
N ALA A 324 -33.68 -1.90 -18.72
CA ALA A 324 -34.26 -3.23 -18.89
C ALA A 324 -33.23 -4.33 -18.63
N LYS A 325 -33.58 -5.32 -17.79
CA LYS A 325 -32.96 -6.65 -17.78
C LYS A 325 -33.66 -7.51 -18.84
N THR A 326 -32.96 -8.46 -19.47
CA THR A 326 -33.55 -9.43 -20.43
C THR A 326 -34.90 -9.93 -19.94
N ALA A 327 -35.97 -9.57 -20.64
CA ALA A 327 -37.32 -10.03 -20.36
C ALA A 327 -37.56 -11.42 -20.94
N SER A 328 -38.59 -12.13 -20.49
CA SER A 328 -38.98 -13.45 -21.03
C SER A 328 -40.29 -13.39 -21.84
N THR A 329 -40.83 -12.19 -22.06
CA THR A 329 -42.10 -11.97 -22.77
C THR A 329 -41.97 -10.81 -23.75
N LEU A 330 -42.75 -10.85 -24.84
CA LEU A 330 -42.79 -9.78 -25.85
C LEU A 330 -43.14 -8.41 -25.23
N GLY A 331 -44.12 -8.38 -24.32
CA GLY A 331 -44.48 -7.18 -23.59
C GLY A 331 -43.36 -6.65 -22.66
N GLY A 332 -42.55 -7.54 -22.09
CA GLY A 332 -41.40 -7.13 -21.28
C GLY A 332 -40.24 -6.52 -22.10
N TYR A 333 -40.22 -6.74 -23.41
CA TYR A 333 -39.31 -6.08 -24.35
C TYR A 333 -39.91 -4.84 -25.03
N GLY A 334 -41.18 -4.50 -24.74
CA GLY A 334 -41.88 -3.39 -25.39
C GLY A 334 -42.29 -3.65 -26.85
N ILE A 335 -42.29 -4.92 -27.30
CA ILE A 335 -42.73 -5.30 -28.64
C ILE A 335 -44.26 -5.37 -28.63
N THR A 336 -44.91 -4.50 -29.41
CA THR A 336 -46.37 -4.33 -29.43
C THR A 336 -47.06 -4.95 -30.65
N ASP A 337 -46.30 -5.37 -31.66
CA ASP A 337 -46.76 -5.90 -32.95
C ASP A 337 -46.57 -7.42 -33.12
N GLY A 338 -46.02 -8.11 -32.09
CA GLY A 338 -45.84 -9.57 -32.10
C GLY A 338 -47.05 -10.33 -31.56
N MET A 339 -47.59 -11.29 -32.32
CA MET A 339 -48.65 -12.19 -31.85
C MET A 339 -48.18 -13.03 -30.65
N THR A 340 -48.96 -12.97 -29.56
CA THR A 340 -48.74 -13.74 -28.35
C THR A 340 -49.06 -15.23 -28.55
N ARG A 341 -48.50 -16.09 -27.69
CA ARG A 341 -48.86 -17.52 -27.65
C ARG A 341 -50.38 -17.75 -27.54
N ALA A 342 -51.08 -16.86 -26.82
CA ALA A 342 -52.53 -16.91 -26.66
C ALA A 342 -53.26 -16.62 -27.98
N GLU A 343 -52.81 -15.61 -28.74
CA GLU A 343 -53.42 -15.24 -30.03
C GLU A 343 -53.22 -16.32 -31.10
N ILE A 344 -52.04 -16.94 -31.16
CA ILE A 344 -51.77 -18.07 -32.07
C ILE A 344 -52.69 -19.27 -31.77
N THR A 345 -52.88 -19.59 -30.49
CA THR A 345 -53.81 -20.65 -30.07
C THR A 345 -55.26 -20.30 -30.43
N GLY A 346 -55.61 -19.01 -30.35
CA GLY A 346 -56.92 -18.50 -30.77
C GLY A 346 -57.23 -18.73 -32.25
N GLN A 347 -56.27 -18.48 -33.16
CA GLN A 347 -56.49 -18.63 -34.61
C GLN A 347 -56.56 -20.09 -35.09
N ILE A 348 -55.91 -21.04 -34.41
CA ILE A 348 -55.96 -22.47 -34.78
C ILE A 348 -57.35 -23.08 -34.49
N ASN A 349 -58.03 -22.59 -33.45
CA ASN A 349 -59.35 -23.06 -33.04
C ASN A 349 -60.51 -22.48 -33.89
N THR A 350 -60.26 -21.52 -34.79
CA THR A 350 -61.31 -20.88 -35.62
C THR A 350 -61.49 -21.51 -37.02
N ARG A 351 -60.78 -22.61 -37.32
CA ARG A 351 -61.18 -23.56 -38.39
C ARG A 351 -62.37 -24.38 -37.89
N VAL A 352 -63.27 -24.86 -38.76
CA VAL A 352 -64.39 -25.71 -38.30
C VAL A 352 -63.85 -26.95 -37.58
N LEU A 353 -64.11 -26.98 -36.27
CA LEU A 353 -64.09 -28.16 -35.38
C LEU A 353 -65.45 -28.37 -34.68
N SER A 354 -66.45 -27.46 -34.85
CA SER A 354 -67.85 -27.59 -34.37
C SER A 354 -68.71 -26.31 -34.42
N ASP A 355 -69.80 -26.29 -35.21
CA ASP A 355 -71.08 -25.58 -34.91
C ASP A 355 -72.15 -26.61 -34.55
N GLY A 356 -71.93 -27.24 -33.40
CA GLY A 356 -72.37 -28.60 -33.18
C GLY A 356 -71.90 -29.51 -34.31
N ILE A 357 -70.80 -29.20 -35.01
CA ILE A 357 -70.33 -29.91 -36.22
C ILE A 357 -68.84 -30.25 -36.16
N THR A 358 -68.47 -31.41 -35.60
CA THR A 358 -67.05 -31.78 -35.47
C THR A 358 -66.31 -31.79 -36.80
N TRP A 359 -67.02 -32.16 -37.88
CA TRP A 359 -66.49 -32.14 -39.24
C TRP A 359 -67.55 -31.76 -40.25
N ALA A 360 -67.16 -30.95 -41.23
CA ALA A 360 -67.90 -30.74 -42.47
C ALA A 360 -67.12 -31.38 -43.63
N GLY A 361 -67.80 -32.12 -44.50
CA GLY A 361 -67.15 -32.85 -45.59
C GLY A 361 -68.11 -33.54 -46.56
N PHE A 362 -67.59 -34.44 -47.38
CA PHE A 362 -68.36 -35.26 -48.32
C PHE A 362 -68.30 -36.73 -47.89
N ALA A 363 -69.46 -37.38 -47.78
CA ALA A 363 -69.53 -38.73 -47.24
C ALA A 363 -68.88 -39.68 -48.23
N SER A 364 -67.91 -40.49 -47.79
CA SER A 364 -67.09 -41.34 -48.67
C SER A 364 -66.45 -40.58 -49.85
N ASN A 365 -66.24 -39.26 -49.71
CA ASN A 365 -65.74 -38.36 -50.75
C ASN A 365 -66.65 -38.24 -52.00
N ASP A 366 -67.97 -38.44 -51.86
CA ASP A 366 -68.96 -38.23 -52.93
C ASP A 366 -69.49 -36.79 -52.90
N PRO A 367 -69.25 -35.96 -53.93
CA PRO A 367 -69.73 -34.58 -53.98
C PRO A 367 -71.26 -34.45 -54.01
N ASN A 368 -71.98 -35.52 -54.35
CA ASN A 368 -73.45 -35.57 -54.31
C ASN A 368 -74.00 -35.92 -52.93
N GLN A 369 -73.13 -36.22 -51.97
CA GLN A 369 -73.45 -36.55 -50.58
C GLN A 369 -72.69 -35.64 -49.60
N PRO A 370 -72.86 -34.30 -49.69
CA PRO A 370 -72.31 -33.40 -48.68
C PRO A 370 -72.92 -33.70 -47.31
N TYR A 371 -72.09 -33.70 -46.26
CA TYR A 371 -72.52 -33.94 -44.89
C TYR A 371 -71.88 -33.01 -43.88
N MET A 372 -72.55 -32.92 -42.73
CA MET A 372 -72.03 -32.35 -41.50
C MET A 372 -72.19 -33.39 -40.39
N ARG A 373 -71.14 -33.62 -39.58
CA ARG A 373 -71.20 -34.54 -38.44
C ARG A 373 -71.45 -33.77 -37.17
N ARG A 374 -72.51 -34.12 -36.44
CA ARG A 374 -72.96 -33.36 -35.30
C ARG A 374 -72.20 -33.70 -34.01
N THR A 375 -71.79 -32.69 -33.24
CA THR A 375 -70.95 -32.81 -32.03
C THR A 375 -71.65 -33.46 -30.85
N SER A 376 -72.98 -33.34 -30.75
CA SER A 376 -73.72 -33.85 -29.59
C SER A 376 -73.94 -35.37 -29.60
N ASP A 377 -73.94 -36.00 -30.78
CA ASP A 377 -74.27 -37.41 -30.95
C ASP A 377 -73.42 -38.15 -32.00
N ASN A 378 -72.49 -37.46 -32.66
CA ASN A 378 -71.72 -37.97 -33.82
C ASN A 378 -72.57 -38.40 -35.03
N GLY A 379 -73.84 -37.97 -35.10
CA GLY A 379 -74.74 -38.26 -36.21
C GLY A 379 -74.26 -37.61 -37.52
N VAL A 380 -74.36 -38.33 -38.63
CA VAL A 380 -74.03 -37.84 -39.99
C VAL A 380 -75.32 -37.39 -40.67
N TYR A 381 -75.37 -36.12 -41.07
CA TYR A 381 -76.55 -35.53 -41.72
C TYR A 381 -76.23 -35.19 -43.17
N LEU A 382 -76.90 -35.89 -44.11
CA LEU A 382 -76.76 -35.65 -45.55
C LEU A 382 -77.53 -34.39 -45.96
N LEU A 383 -76.88 -33.52 -46.72
CA LEU A 383 -77.45 -32.31 -47.28
C LEU A 383 -77.97 -32.62 -48.70
N GLN A 384 -79.25 -32.37 -48.96
CA GLN A 384 -79.86 -32.63 -50.27
C GLN A 384 -79.54 -31.50 -51.27
N PRO A 385 -79.20 -31.79 -52.55
CA PRO A 385 -79.01 -30.76 -53.56
C PRO A 385 -80.29 -29.94 -53.79
N ARG A 386 -80.17 -28.62 -53.95
CA ARG A 386 -81.32 -27.69 -54.09
C ARG A 386 -82.13 -28.01 -55.34
N LEU A 387 -83.41 -28.37 -55.16
CA LEU A 387 -84.39 -28.41 -56.26
C LEU A 387 -84.59 -26.97 -56.78
N GLY A 388 -84.40 -26.76 -58.08
CA GLY A 388 -84.40 -25.43 -58.72
C GLY A 388 -85.76 -24.71 -58.74
N PHE A 389 -86.78 -25.27 -58.07
CA PHE A 389 -88.11 -24.71 -57.91
C PHE A 389 -88.70 -25.21 -56.58
N ALA A 390 -89.68 -24.48 -56.04
CA ALA A 390 -90.42 -24.91 -54.86
C ALA A 390 -91.46 -25.98 -55.26
N PRO A 391 -91.38 -27.23 -54.75
CA PRO A 391 -92.41 -28.23 -55.02
C PRO A 391 -93.71 -27.86 -54.31
N VAL A 392 -94.84 -27.96 -55.02
CA VAL A 392 -96.15 -27.77 -54.42
C VAL A 392 -96.49 -29.00 -53.57
N ARG A 393 -96.88 -28.80 -52.31
CA ARG A 393 -97.32 -29.87 -51.42
C ARG A 393 -98.73 -30.30 -51.81
N GLN A 394 -98.90 -31.56 -52.18
CA GLN A 394 -100.16 -32.12 -52.67
C GLN A 394 -100.86 -32.92 -51.55
N GLY A 395 -102.05 -32.48 -51.15
CA GLY A 395 -102.83 -33.13 -50.08
C GLY A 395 -102.32 -32.88 -48.65
N GLY A 396 -103.05 -33.43 -47.66
CA GLY A 396 -102.66 -33.39 -46.24
C GLY A 396 -102.81 -32.02 -45.53
N GLY A 397 -103.59 -31.09 -46.10
CA GLY A 397 -104.07 -29.88 -45.42
C GLY A 397 -105.33 -30.15 -44.57
N ASN A 398 -105.80 -29.14 -43.82
CA ASN A 398 -107.03 -29.28 -43.03
C ASN A 398 -108.21 -29.74 -43.92
N PHE A 399 -108.91 -30.78 -43.46
CA PHE A 399 -110.02 -31.43 -44.18
C PHE A 399 -109.65 -32.06 -45.53
N GLN A 400 -108.37 -32.36 -45.76
CA GLN A 400 -107.90 -33.11 -46.92
C GLN A 400 -107.23 -34.40 -46.46
N SER A 401 -107.54 -35.51 -47.12
CA SER A 401 -106.78 -36.75 -46.95
C SER A 401 -105.47 -36.67 -47.74
N THR A 402 -104.59 -37.66 -47.59
CA THR A 402 -103.27 -37.72 -48.25
C THR A 402 -103.36 -38.29 -49.68
N ASN A 403 -104.48 -38.07 -50.36
CA ASN A 403 -104.73 -38.62 -51.69
C ASN A 403 -103.80 -38.01 -52.74
N THR A 404 -103.53 -38.78 -53.78
CA THR A 404 -102.78 -38.32 -54.95
C THR A 404 -103.74 -37.62 -55.91
N VAL A 405 -103.53 -36.33 -56.13
CA VAL A 405 -104.31 -35.49 -57.07
C VAL A 405 -103.63 -35.46 -58.44
N MET A 406 -103.97 -36.38 -59.32
CA MET A 406 -103.44 -36.36 -60.69
C MET A 406 -104.12 -35.25 -61.51
N ILE A 407 -103.32 -34.41 -62.16
CA ILE A 407 -103.78 -33.45 -63.18
C ILE A 407 -103.08 -33.82 -64.49
N GLY A 408 -103.85 -34.14 -65.52
CA GLY A 408 -103.31 -34.65 -66.78
C GLY A 408 -104.23 -34.39 -67.96
N TRP A 409 -103.71 -34.53 -69.18
CA TRP A 409 -104.49 -34.39 -70.41
C TRP A 409 -105.33 -35.66 -70.65
N GLY A 410 -106.62 -35.49 -70.97
CA GLY A 410 -107.54 -36.60 -71.23
C GLY A 410 -107.02 -37.49 -72.37
N ALA A 411 -107.15 -38.81 -72.22
CA ALA A 411 -106.66 -39.76 -73.23
C ALA A 411 -107.41 -39.66 -74.57
N ASP A 412 -108.63 -39.11 -74.56
CA ASP A 412 -109.42 -38.75 -75.74
C ASP A 412 -108.96 -37.44 -76.40
N GLY A 413 -108.03 -36.73 -75.77
CA GLY A 413 -107.43 -35.49 -76.26
C GLY A 413 -108.27 -34.24 -76.07
N THR A 414 -109.38 -34.31 -75.32
CA THR A 414 -110.42 -33.26 -75.35
C THR A 414 -110.24 -32.18 -74.29
N SER A 415 -109.64 -32.48 -73.13
CA SER A 415 -109.51 -31.51 -72.03
C SER A 415 -108.43 -31.88 -71.01
N LEU A 416 -108.04 -30.89 -70.19
CA LEU A 416 -107.30 -31.13 -68.97
C LEU A 416 -108.25 -31.70 -67.90
N ARG A 417 -107.86 -32.82 -67.28
CA ARG A 417 -108.67 -33.56 -66.32
C ARG A 417 -107.99 -33.65 -64.95
N ALA A 418 -108.83 -33.70 -63.92
CA ALA A 418 -108.40 -33.98 -62.55
C ALA A 418 -108.89 -35.36 -62.12
N GLN A 419 -108.01 -36.12 -61.48
CA GLN A 419 -108.31 -37.41 -60.85
C GLN A 419 -107.73 -37.40 -59.45
N VAL A 420 -108.49 -37.91 -58.47
CA VAL A 420 -108.01 -38.10 -57.10
C VAL A 420 -108.00 -39.59 -56.80
N ASP A 421 -106.81 -40.14 -56.64
CA ASP A 421 -106.53 -41.58 -56.63
C ASP A 421 -107.22 -42.30 -57.81
N ALA A 422 -108.25 -43.10 -57.56
CA ALA A 422 -109.01 -43.80 -58.60
C ALA A 422 -110.26 -43.03 -59.08
N THR A 423 -110.61 -41.90 -58.45
CA THR A 423 -111.83 -41.13 -58.75
C THR A 423 -111.57 -40.08 -59.83
N ASP A 424 -112.15 -40.26 -61.01
CA ASP A 424 -112.15 -39.24 -62.07
C ASP A 424 -113.11 -38.09 -61.72
N LEU A 425 -112.57 -36.87 -61.55
CA LEU A 425 -113.35 -35.66 -61.27
C LEU A 425 -113.81 -34.95 -62.54
N GLY A 426 -113.42 -35.44 -63.72
CA GLY A 426 -113.75 -34.83 -65.00
C GLY A 426 -112.85 -33.65 -65.37
N SER A 427 -113.37 -32.77 -66.23
CA SER A 427 -112.59 -31.68 -66.85
C SER A 427 -112.45 -30.46 -65.95
N ILE A 428 -111.24 -29.89 -65.88
CA ILE A 428 -110.99 -28.62 -65.21
C ILE A 428 -111.44 -27.47 -66.12
N TRP A 429 -112.19 -26.52 -65.55
CA TRP A 429 -112.62 -25.33 -66.28
C TRP A 429 -111.46 -24.38 -66.57
N THR A 430 -111.31 -24.00 -67.84
CA THR A 430 -110.32 -23.04 -68.32
C THR A 430 -110.97 -22.08 -69.32
N ASP A 431 -110.35 -20.95 -69.61
CA ASP A 431 -110.86 -19.98 -70.59
C ASP A 431 -111.05 -20.60 -71.99
N GLY A 432 -110.23 -21.60 -72.34
CA GLY A 432 -110.35 -22.38 -73.59
C GLY A 432 -111.67 -23.15 -73.71
N ILE A 433 -112.32 -23.48 -72.59
CA ILE A 433 -113.67 -24.08 -72.55
C ILE A 433 -114.73 -23.14 -71.93
N GLY A 434 -114.32 -21.96 -71.43
CA GLY A 434 -115.14 -21.05 -70.63
C GLY A 434 -116.03 -20.10 -71.42
N ASN A 435 -115.61 -19.66 -72.62
CA ASN A 435 -116.44 -18.82 -73.49
C ASN A 435 -117.70 -19.54 -74.00
N ALA A 436 -117.68 -20.89 -74.06
CA ALA A 436 -118.88 -21.68 -74.34
C ALA A 436 -119.88 -21.66 -73.17
N LYS A 437 -119.57 -21.02 -72.03
CA LYS A 437 -120.33 -21.16 -70.78
C LYS A 437 -120.52 -19.87 -69.92
N ALA A 438 -120.24 -18.63 -70.39
CA ALA A 438 -120.46 -17.36 -69.62
C ALA A 438 -120.99 -16.14 -70.46
N VAL A 439 -122.05 -15.41 -70.00
CA VAL A 439 -122.54 -14.10 -70.52
C VAL A 439 -123.09 -13.20 -69.36
N ALA A 440 -122.81 -11.87 -69.35
CA ALA A 440 -122.74 -10.92 -68.18
C ALA A 440 -123.82 -9.80 -68.05
N ALA A 441 -123.80 -9.00 -66.96
CA ALA A 441 -124.70 -7.86 -66.62
C ALA A 441 -124.04 -6.44 -66.74
N GLN A 442 -124.74 -5.43 -67.27
CA GLN A 442 -124.31 -4.00 -67.46
C GLN A 442 -125.48 -3.00 -67.23
N SER A 443 -125.21 -1.68 -67.17
CA SER A 443 -126.07 -0.59 -66.61
C SER A 443 -127.45 -0.28 -67.25
N THR A 444 -127.87 -0.99 -68.30
CA THR A 444 -129.29 -1.01 -68.77
C THR A 444 -130.07 -2.24 -68.26
N ALA A 445 -129.38 -3.18 -67.60
CA ALA A 445 -129.94 -4.38 -67.01
C ALA A 445 -129.90 -4.28 -65.49
N GLU A 446 -131.04 -3.86 -64.91
CA GLU A 446 -131.51 -4.10 -63.54
C GLU A 446 -130.46 -4.58 -62.53
N ALA A 447 -129.50 -3.71 -62.18
CA ALA A 447 -128.51 -3.89 -61.10
C ALA A 447 -128.14 -5.35 -60.84
N GLY A 448 -127.73 -6.11 -61.88
CA GLY A 448 -127.23 -7.50 -61.92
C GLY A 448 -128.03 -8.56 -61.16
N VAL A 449 -128.53 -9.65 -61.73
CA VAL A 449 -129.28 -10.69 -60.98
C VAL A 449 -128.51 -11.33 -59.82
N VAL A 450 -129.20 -12.01 -58.90
CA VAL A 450 -128.56 -12.77 -57.79
C VAL A 450 -127.46 -13.69 -58.32
N GLY A 451 -126.27 -13.64 -57.73
CA GLY A 451 -125.09 -14.40 -58.18
C GLY A 451 -124.09 -13.59 -59.02
N SER A 452 -124.44 -12.35 -59.39
CA SER A 452 -123.54 -11.45 -60.11
C SER A 452 -122.62 -10.65 -59.17
N TYR A 453 -121.39 -10.40 -59.61
CA TYR A 453 -120.39 -9.63 -58.86
C TYR A 453 -120.29 -8.20 -59.43
N ALA A 454 -120.27 -7.18 -58.56
CA ALA A 454 -120.13 -5.77 -58.91
C ALA A 454 -119.36 -4.97 -57.84
N LEU A 455 -118.69 -3.87 -58.22
CA LEU A 455 -117.96 -2.98 -57.30
C LEU A 455 -118.85 -1.81 -56.85
N LEU A 456 -119.11 -1.70 -55.55
CA LEU A 456 -120.08 -0.77 -54.99
C LEU A 456 -119.51 -0.02 -53.77
N VAL A 457 -119.80 1.27 -53.65
CA VAL A 457 -119.63 2.11 -52.44
C VAL A 457 -120.76 1.78 -51.46
N VAL A 458 -120.49 1.53 -50.18
CA VAL A 458 -121.54 1.12 -49.23
C VAL A 458 -121.53 2.00 -47.96
N GLY A 459 -122.66 2.67 -47.63
CA GLY A 459 -122.83 3.62 -46.52
C GLY A 459 -124.26 3.74 -45.96
N GLY A 460 -124.42 4.03 -44.66
CA GLY A 460 -125.73 4.26 -44.02
C GLY A 460 -126.37 3.07 -43.26
N GLY A 461 -125.68 2.50 -42.27
CA GLY A 461 -126.28 1.58 -41.27
C GLY A 461 -126.34 0.09 -41.64
N GLY A 462 -125.70 -0.35 -42.73
CA GLY A 462 -125.52 -1.77 -43.09
C GLY A 462 -124.26 -2.41 -42.48
N ALA A 463 -124.15 -3.74 -42.57
CA ALA A 463 -123.00 -4.49 -42.05
C ALA A 463 -121.70 -4.09 -42.76
N THR A 464 -120.57 -4.09 -42.05
CA THR A 464 -119.30 -3.48 -42.52
C THR A 464 -118.19 -4.49 -42.83
N GLY A 465 -118.44 -5.81 -42.82
CA GLY A 465 -117.43 -6.84 -43.04
C GLY A 465 -117.77 -7.84 -44.17
N PRO A 466 -116.80 -8.65 -44.64
CA PRO A 466 -117.04 -9.67 -45.67
C PRO A 466 -118.11 -10.66 -45.22
N GLY A 467 -119.03 -10.99 -46.11
CA GLY A 467 -120.25 -11.76 -45.84
C GLY A 467 -121.44 -10.92 -45.36
N GLY A 468 -121.21 -9.68 -44.90
CA GLY A 468 -122.24 -8.76 -44.44
C GLY A 468 -123.19 -8.35 -45.56
N LEU A 469 -124.45 -8.10 -45.21
CA LEU A 469 -125.47 -7.69 -46.15
C LEU A 469 -125.71 -6.18 -46.08
N ALA A 470 -125.77 -5.54 -47.25
CA ALA A 470 -126.12 -4.15 -47.41
C ALA A 470 -127.32 -4.04 -48.35
N ALA A 471 -128.35 -3.32 -47.92
CA ALA A 471 -129.44 -2.96 -48.82
C ALA A 471 -128.89 -2.04 -49.92
N GLY A 472 -129.39 -2.21 -51.13
CA GLY A 472 -128.89 -1.51 -52.30
C GLY A 472 -129.10 0.00 -52.20
N VAL A 473 -130.13 0.45 -51.49
CA VAL A 473 -130.34 1.87 -51.13
C VAL A 473 -129.18 2.46 -50.30
N ASN A 474 -128.45 1.62 -49.57
CA ASN A 474 -127.26 1.93 -48.80
C ASN A 474 -125.97 1.63 -49.59
N CYS A 475 -126.09 1.20 -50.84
CA CYS A 475 -124.97 1.04 -51.75
C CYS A 475 -125.03 2.16 -52.80
N ARG A 476 -123.91 2.43 -53.46
CA ARG A 476 -123.76 3.40 -54.53
C ARG A 476 -122.70 2.94 -55.50
N PHE A 477 -122.68 3.51 -56.69
CA PHE A 477 -121.57 3.35 -57.64
C PHE A 477 -121.23 4.72 -58.24
N THR A 478 -120.00 4.89 -58.69
CA THR A 478 -119.56 6.13 -59.33
C THR A 478 -120.16 6.27 -60.72
N ALA A 479 -120.58 7.49 -61.08
CA ALA A 479 -120.99 7.78 -62.45
C ALA A 479 -119.82 7.61 -63.41
N THR A 480 -120.13 7.28 -64.66
CA THR A 480 -119.16 6.85 -65.70
C THR A 480 -118.09 7.91 -66.02
N ASP A 481 -118.34 9.18 -65.69
CA ASP A 481 -117.41 10.29 -65.90
C ASP A 481 -116.45 10.54 -64.73
N GLY A 482 -116.56 9.77 -63.65
CA GLY A 482 -115.66 9.82 -62.49
C GLY A 482 -115.76 11.10 -61.65
N SER A 483 -116.73 11.98 -61.90
CA SER A 483 -116.74 13.33 -61.28
C SER A 483 -117.99 13.68 -60.46
N ALA A 484 -119.05 12.85 -60.46
CA ALA A 484 -120.20 13.04 -59.57
C ALA A 484 -120.97 11.73 -59.22
N TRP A 485 -121.84 11.84 -58.22
CA TRP A 485 -122.58 10.79 -57.50
C TRP A 485 -123.64 10.07 -58.38
N GLY A 486 -123.55 8.74 -58.57
CA GLY A 486 -124.35 7.95 -59.55
C GLY A 486 -125.64 7.25 -59.06
N GLY A 487 -126.04 7.41 -57.80
CA GLY A 487 -127.26 6.80 -57.23
C GLY A 487 -127.07 5.41 -56.60
N ALA A 488 -128.16 4.78 -56.16
CA ALA A 488 -128.16 3.54 -55.35
C ALA A 488 -128.71 2.32 -56.12
N PRO A 489 -128.02 1.15 -56.16
CA PRO A 489 -128.49 -0.06 -56.84
C PRO A 489 -129.67 -0.72 -56.12
N ALA A 490 -130.44 -1.57 -56.83
CA ALA A 490 -131.56 -2.28 -56.24
C ALA A 490 -131.14 -3.58 -55.52
N GLY A 491 -131.97 -4.07 -54.60
CA GLY A 491 -131.81 -5.38 -53.93
C GLY A 491 -130.77 -5.41 -52.82
N THR A 492 -130.50 -6.59 -52.24
CA THR A 492 -129.52 -6.76 -51.18
C THR A 492 -128.18 -7.27 -51.73
N TRP A 493 -127.08 -6.75 -51.22
CA TRP A 493 -125.74 -7.05 -51.70
C TRP A 493 -124.89 -7.63 -50.58
N ARG A 494 -124.24 -8.76 -50.85
CA ARG A 494 -123.27 -9.37 -49.95
C ARG A 494 -121.91 -8.76 -50.22
N ILE A 495 -121.39 -8.10 -49.21
CA ILE A 495 -120.07 -7.50 -49.22
C ILE A 495 -119.05 -8.64 -49.24
N MET A 496 -118.14 -8.67 -50.22
CA MET A 496 -117.10 -9.70 -50.32
C MET A 496 -115.75 -9.19 -49.78
N GLY A 497 -115.65 -7.90 -49.45
CA GLY A 497 -114.51 -7.26 -48.78
C GLY A 497 -114.89 -6.59 -47.45
N ALA A 498 -113.97 -5.87 -46.81
CA ALA A 498 -114.23 -5.18 -45.54
C ALA A 498 -114.40 -3.66 -45.76
N ILE A 499 -115.28 -3.02 -44.96
CA ILE A 499 -115.55 -1.59 -44.95
C ILE A 499 -115.04 -1.02 -43.61
N ARG A 500 -114.21 0.03 -43.62
CA ARG A 500 -113.66 0.64 -42.40
C ARG A 500 -113.84 2.16 -42.40
N ASN A 501 -114.67 2.68 -41.50
CA ASN A 501 -114.68 4.09 -41.12
C ASN A 501 -114.91 4.21 -39.59
N ALA A 502 -114.01 4.91 -38.91
CA ALA A 502 -113.81 4.93 -37.46
C ALA A 502 -113.86 6.34 -36.81
N ASP A 503 -114.34 7.40 -37.51
CA ASP A 503 -114.34 8.77 -36.97
C ASP A 503 -115.70 9.51 -36.96
N GLY A 504 -116.76 8.93 -37.51
CA GLY A 504 -118.13 9.45 -37.38
C GLY A 504 -118.43 10.75 -38.15
N ALA A 505 -117.57 11.18 -39.09
CA ALA A 505 -117.71 12.50 -39.74
C ALA A 505 -118.08 12.50 -41.24
N SER A 506 -117.91 11.41 -42.01
CA SER A 506 -118.47 11.25 -43.38
C SER A 506 -118.46 9.76 -43.83
N PRO A 507 -119.59 9.11 -44.16
CA PRO A 507 -119.61 7.72 -44.64
C PRO A 507 -119.26 7.66 -46.16
N ASP A 508 -118.40 6.72 -46.64
CA ASP A 508 -118.43 6.06 -47.99
C ASP A 508 -117.10 5.32 -48.36
N SER A 509 -117.12 3.99 -48.64
CA SER A 509 -115.98 3.19 -49.19
C SER A 509 -116.43 2.13 -50.22
N THR A 510 -115.66 1.91 -51.30
CA THR A 510 -115.97 0.93 -52.38
C THR A 510 -115.46 -0.48 -52.09
N THR A 511 -116.27 -1.51 -52.36
CA THR A 511 -115.89 -2.93 -52.22
C THR A 511 -116.59 -3.82 -53.26
N LEU A 512 -116.04 -5.02 -53.49
CA LEU A 512 -116.67 -6.01 -54.36
C LEU A 512 -117.86 -6.61 -53.61
N CYS A 513 -118.99 -6.62 -54.27
CA CYS A 513 -120.24 -7.15 -53.76
C CYS A 513 -120.78 -8.21 -54.71
N LEU A 514 -121.33 -9.26 -54.13
CA LEU A 514 -122.14 -10.25 -54.84
C LEU A 514 -123.60 -9.89 -54.61
N ARG A 515 -124.41 -9.70 -55.67
CA ARG A 515 -125.85 -9.53 -55.44
C ARG A 515 -126.39 -10.82 -54.88
N VAL A 516 -127.11 -10.69 -53.77
CA VAL A 516 -127.85 -11.78 -53.16
C VAL A 516 -129.33 -11.42 -53.16
N TYR A 517 -130.19 -12.34 -52.73
CA TYR A 517 -131.64 -12.16 -52.76
C TYR A 517 -132.12 -10.91 -52.01
#